data_AF-A0AAV5ERE3-F1
#
_entry.id   AF-A0AAV5ERE3-F1
#
_cell.length_a   1.000
_cell.length_b   1.000
_cell.length_c   1.000
_cell.angle_alpha   90.00
_cell.angle_beta   90.00
_cell.angle_gamma   90.00
#
_symmetry.space_group_name_H-M   'P 1'
#
loop_
_entity.id
_entity.type
_entity.pdbx_description
1 polymer ?
#
loop_
_entity_poly.entity_id
_entity_poly.type
_entity_poly.pdbx_seq_one_letter_code
_entity_poly.pdbx_strand_id
1 'polypeptide(L)' 'MGPWRCYHQIKNKPYPKSRYCRGVPDLKIRIYDVGQKKRGVDEFPLCVHLVSWEKESVSSEALEAARIACNKYVAKHAGN' A
#
# COMPACT_ATOMS: atom_id res chain seq x y z
N MET A 1 17.14 -4.29 -3.30
CA MET A 1 16.48 -4.33 -1.99
C MET A 1 17.00 -5.55 -1.23
N GLY A 2 17.45 -5.40 0.01
CA GLY A 2 17.72 -6.57 0.87
C GLY A 2 16.43 -7.29 1.26
N PRO A 3 16.49 -8.53 1.77
CA PRO A 3 15.31 -9.27 2.21
C PRO A 3 14.57 -8.50 3.32
N TRP A 4 13.24 -8.58 3.32
CA TRP A 4 12.37 -7.78 4.19
C TRP A 4 12.67 -7.93 5.69
N ARG A 5 13.12 -9.12 6.11
CA ARG A 5 13.55 -9.41 7.49
C ARG A 5 14.57 -8.41 8.05
N CYS A 6 15.37 -7.78 7.19
CA CYS A 6 16.36 -6.79 7.62
C CYS A 6 15.75 -5.44 8.02
N TYR A 7 14.54 -5.11 7.52
CA TYR A 7 13.92 -3.79 7.66
C TYR A 7 12.56 -3.79 8.37
N HIS A 8 11.96 -4.98 8.58
CA HIS A 8 10.66 -5.19 9.23
C HIS A 8 10.48 -4.43 10.55
N GLN A 9 11.49 -4.46 11.43
CA GLN A 9 11.43 -3.80 12.72
C GLN A 9 11.75 -2.29 12.59
N ILE A 10 10.93 -1.47 13.24
CA ILE A 10 11.16 -0.02 13.34
C ILE A 10 12.28 0.26 14.36
N LYS A 11 13.52 0.40 13.87
CA LYS A 11 14.71 0.62 14.72
C LYS A 11 15.16 2.07 14.78
N ASN A 12 14.96 2.83 13.72
CA ASN A 12 15.50 4.17 13.55
C ASN A 12 14.42 5.25 13.66
N LYS A 13 14.83 6.50 13.88
CA LYS A 13 13.94 7.66 13.78
C LYS A 13 13.41 7.79 12.34
N PRO A 14 12.20 8.35 12.13
CA PRO A 14 11.64 8.53 10.79
C PRO A 14 12.58 9.32 9.86
N TYR A 15 12.77 8.83 8.63
CA TYR A 15 13.67 9.40 7.64
C TYR A 15 12.92 9.77 6.35
N PRO A 16 12.23 10.92 6.33
CA PRO A 16 11.44 11.34 5.17
C PRO A 16 12.32 11.83 4.02
N LYS A 17 11.82 11.71 2.78
CA LYS A 17 12.38 12.40 1.61
C LYS A 17 12.38 13.90 1.91
N SER A 18 13.55 14.52 1.95
CA SER A 18 13.71 15.90 2.46
C SER A 18 14.88 16.61 1.76
N ARG A 19 15.05 17.91 2.04
CA ARG A 19 16.19 18.71 1.53
C ARG A 19 17.57 18.15 1.93
N TYR A 20 17.63 17.42 3.05
CA TYR A 20 18.82 16.78 3.58
C TYR A 20 18.99 15.33 3.08
N CYS A 21 17.89 14.70 2.66
CA CYS A 21 17.83 13.31 2.19
C CYS A 21 17.55 13.31 0.68
N ARG A 22 18.58 13.60 -0.11
CA ARG A 22 18.49 13.74 -1.58
C ARG A 22 18.70 12.39 -2.27
N GLY A 23 18.12 12.22 -3.47
CA GLY A 23 18.30 11.01 -4.28
C GLY A 23 17.58 9.77 -3.76
N VAL A 24 16.60 9.93 -2.86
CA VAL A 24 15.77 8.80 -2.40
C VAL A 24 15.00 8.23 -3.60
N PRO A 25 15.12 6.91 -3.89
CA PRO A 25 14.37 6.27 -4.96
C PRO A 25 12.86 6.50 -4.81
N ASP A 26 12.17 6.65 -5.92
CA ASP A 26 10.72 6.78 -5.89
C ASP A 26 10.06 5.46 -5.47
N LEU A 27 8.96 5.58 -4.73
CA LEU A 27 8.21 4.44 -4.19
C LEU A 27 7.63 3.58 -5.32
N LYS A 28 7.63 2.26 -5.13
CA LYS A 28 7.09 1.33 -6.13
C LYS A 28 5.58 1.46 -6.30
N ILE A 29 4.86 1.64 -5.20
CA ILE A 29 3.42 1.96 -5.23
C ILE A 29 3.23 3.39 -5.74
N ARG A 30 2.40 3.53 -6.78
CA ARG A 30 2.06 4.83 -7.38
C ARG A 30 0.56 5.09 -7.46
N ILE A 31 -0.25 4.03 -7.37
CA ILE A 31 -1.71 4.08 -7.48
C ILE A 31 -2.26 3.57 -6.16
N TYR A 32 -3.03 4.41 -5.46
CA TYR A 32 -3.63 4.06 -4.18
C TYR A 32 -5.10 3.66 -4.35
N ASP A 33 -5.84 4.34 -5.24
CA ASP A 33 -7.25 4.08 -5.52
C ASP A 33 -7.42 3.29 -6.82
N VAL A 34 -8.25 2.24 -6.77
CA VAL A 34 -8.54 1.34 -7.90
C VAL A 34 -10.03 1.01 -7.93
N GLY A 35 -10.55 0.55 -9.06
CA GLY A 35 -11.97 0.25 -9.25
C GLY A 35 -12.78 1.50 -9.62
N GLN A 36 -14.08 1.49 -9.31
CA GLN A 36 -15.04 2.51 -9.73
C GLN A 36 -15.03 3.77 -8.84
N LYS A 37 -13.90 4.48 -8.82
CA LYS A 37 -13.64 5.67 -7.97
C LYS A 37 -14.54 6.90 -8.20
N LYS A 38 -15.42 6.89 -9.21
CA LYS A 38 -16.31 8.02 -9.55
C LYS A 38 -17.78 7.76 -9.18
N ARG A 39 -18.10 6.58 -8.66
CA ARG A 39 -19.47 6.18 -8.27
C ARG A 39 -19.94 6.99 -7.08
N GLY A 40 -21.26 7.15 -6.98
CA GLY A 40 -21.88 7.84 -5.84
C GLY A 40 -21.75 7.06 -4.54
N VAL A 41 -21.93 7.74 -3.41
CA VAL A 41 -21.86 7.12 -2.07
C VAL A 41 -22.95 6.07 -1.87
N ASP A 42 -24.11 6.24 -2.52
CA ASP A 42 -25.26 5.33 -2.41
C ASP A 42 -25.03 3.96 -3.05
N GLU A 43 -24.04 3.83 -3.95
CA GLU A 43 -23.79 2.61 -4.72
C GLU A 43 -22.95 1.58 -3.95
N PHE A 44 -22.16 2.02 -2.97
CA PHE A 44 -21.30 1.17 -2.15
C PHE A 44 -21.55 1.40 -0.65
N PRO A 45 -22.63 0.83 -0.08
CA PRO A 45 -22.98 1.04 1.32
C PRO A 45 -22.06 0.31 2.31
N LEU A 46 -21.23 -0.64 1.84
CA LEU A 46 -20.34 -1.45 2.67
C LEU A 46 -18.88 -1.01 2.53
N CYS A 47 -18.20 -0.82 3.66
CA CYS A 47 -16.76 -0.59 3.72
C CYS A 47 -16.09 -1.66 4.59
N VAL A 48 -14.98 -2.22 4.10
CA VAL A 48 -14.18 -3.22 4.82
C VAL A 48 -12.75 -2.70 4.92
N HIS A 49 -12.18 -2.73 6.13
CA HIS A 49 -10.84 -2.24 6.40
C HIS A 49 -9.88 -3.38 6.76
N LEU A 50 -8.66 -3.32 6.22
CA LEU A 50 -7.55 -4.16 6.61
C LEU A 50 -6.69 -3.42 7.64
N VAL A 51 -6.61 -3.97 8.86
CA VAL A 51 -5.93 -3.33 10.00
C VAL A 51 -4.74 -4.21 10.41
N SER A 52 -3.56 -3.61 10.53
CA SER A 52 -2.39 -4.28 11.11
C SER A 52 -2.44 -4.23 12.62
N TRP A 53 -2.11 -5.35 13.26
CA TRP A 53 -2.03 -5.51 14.71
C TRP A 53 -0.59 -5.46 15.23
N GLU A 54 0.38 -5.40 14.32
CA GLU A 54 1.80 -5.37 14.66
C GLU A 54 2.40 -3.99 14.35
N LYS A 55 3.38 -3.59 15.17
CA LYS A 55 4.15 -2.37 14.94
C LYS A 55 5.38 -2.69 14.10
N GLU A 56 5.19 -2.63 12.79
CA GLU A 56 6.20 -2.92 11.79
C GLU A 56 6.32 -1.79 10.76
N SER A 57 7.43 -1.79 10.02
CA SER A 57 7.47 -1.07 8.74
C SER A 57 6.70 -1.88 7.70
N VAL A 58 6.38 -1.31 6.54
CA VAL A 58 5.85 -2.08 5.39
C VAL A 58 6.54 -1.55 4.14
N SER A 59 7.05 -2.44 3.28
CA SER A 59 7.76 -2.03 2.06
C SER A 59 6.80 -1.54 0.97
N SER A 60 7.29 -0.62 0.14
CA SER A 60 6.52 -0.10 -1.00
C SER A 60 6.19 -1.18 -2.03
N GLU A 61 7.07 -2.17 -2.15
CA GLU A 61 6.96 -3.34 -3.02
C GLU A 61 5.89 -4.29 -2.51
N ALA A 62 5.80 -4.52 -1.19
CA ALA A 62 4.76 -5.33 -0.60
C ALA A 62 3.38 -4.69 -0.77
N LEU A 63 3.27 -3.37 -0.58
CA LEU A 63 2.01 -2.64 -0.80
C LEU A 63 1.54 -2.72 -2.27
N GLU A 64 2.44 -2.53 -3.23
CA GLU A 64 2.07 -2.64 -4.65
C GLU A 64 1.68 -4.08 -5.03
N ALA A 65 2.40 -5.09 -4.52
CA ALA A 65 2.07 -6.49 -4.75
C ALA A 65 0.70 -6.86 -4.15
N ALA A 66 0.43 -6.43 -2.91
CA ALA A 66 -0.85 -6.63 -2.25
C ALA A 66 -2.00 -5.97 -3.03
N ARG A 67 -1.81 -4.71 -3.47
CA ARG A 67 -2.79 -3.99 -4.28
C ARG A 67 -3.13 -4.75 -5.57
N ILE A 68 -2.13 -5.23 -6.30
CA ILE A 68 -2.34 -6.00 -7.54
C ILE A 68 -3.10 -7.30 -7.24
N ALA A 69 -2.71 -8.02 -6.19
CA ALA A 69 -3.32 -9.29 -5.81
C ALA A 69 -4.80 -9.11 -5.41
N CYS A 70 -5.09 -8.16 -4.52
CA CYS A 70 -6.46 -7.84 -4.08
C CYS A 70 -7.32 -7.39 -5.26
N ASN A 71 -6.85 -6.44 -6.07
CA ASN A 71 -7.63 -5.94 -7.20
C ASN A 71 -7.92 -7.05 -8.23
N LYS A 72 -6.93 -7.89 -8.54
CA LYS A 72 -7.12 -9.03 -9.45
C LYS A 72 -8.17 -10.01 -8.92
N TYR A 73 -8.17 -10.27 -7.61
CA TYR A 73 -9.13 -11.16 -6.99
C TYR A 73 -10.55 -10.58 -7.02
N VAL A 74 -10.71 -9.33 -6.58
CA VAL A 74 -12.02 -8.65 -6.54
C VAL A 74 -12.58 -8.50 -7.95
N ALA A 75 -11.78 -8.06 -8.92
CA ALA A 75 -12.18 -7.94 -10.32
C ALA A 75 -12.73 -9.25 -10.90
N LYS A 76 -12.15 -10.39 -10.51
CA LYS A 76 -12.56 -11.71 -11.00
C LYS A 76 -13.91 -12.17 -10.40
N HIS A 77 -14.20 -11.82 -9.16
CA HIS A 77 -15.35 -12.37 -8.43
C HIS A 77 -16.52 -11.39 -8.30
N ALA A 78 -16.24 -10.09 -8.17
CA ALA A 78 -17.23 -9.03 -7.96
C ALA A 78 -17.41 -8.11 -9.18
N GLY A 79 -16.62 -8.31 -10.24
CA GLY A 79 -16.59 -7.40 -11.39
C GLY A 79 -15.67 -6.19 -11.14
N ASN A 80 -15.49 -5.39 -12.19
CA ASN A 80 -14.63 -4.19 -12.18
C ASN A 80 -15.43 -2.90 -12.01
#